data_AF-A0AAE4QGK8-F1
#
_entry.id   AF-A0AAE4QGK8-F1
#
_cell.length_a   1.000
_cell.length_b   1.000
_cell.length_c   1.000
_cell.angle_alpha   90.00
_cell.angle_beta   90.00
_cell.angle_gamma   90.00
#
_symmetry.space_group_name_H-M   'P 1'
#
loop_
_entity.id
_entity.type
_entity.pdbx_description
1 polymer ?
#
loop_
_entity_poly.entity_id
_entity_poly.type
_entity_poly.pdbx_seq_one_letter_code
_entity_poly.pdbx_strand_id
1 'polypeptide(L)'
;MLTPFKYFFVIVSVACIILAASIFGLNQNNNTRTITEVKSLLSTMAVGQLRDSQKIEQDPKELVANLVSEVIKVQKNHGNDIRISYVFLNHAEKPTEKSHEIESVQFKIEQLNEDKEVRSQAEQRLSLNKVSN
;
A
#
# COMPACT_ATOMS: atom_id res chain seq x y z
N MET A 1 28.37 48.34 -10.82
CA MET A 1 28.14 47.46 -9.64
C MET A 1 27.00 46.46 -9.88
N LEU A 2 26.98 45.72 -11.00
CA LEU A 2 25.91 44.75 -11.32
C LEU A 2 26.39 43.29 -11.41
N THR A 3 27.70 43.08 -11.53
CA THR A 3 28.34 41.76 -11.59
C THR A 3 28.11 40.93 -10.33
N PRO A 4 28.38 41.40 -9.10
CA PRO A 4 28.17 40.58 -7.90
C PRO A 4 26.70 40.21 -7.68
N PHE A 5 25.77 41.10 -8.03
CA PHE A 5 24.33 40.86 -7.92
C PHE A 5 23.83 39.78 -8.89
N LYS A 6 24.36 39.77 -10.12
CA LYS A 6 24.05 38.75 -11.13
C LYS A 6 24.50 37.35 -10.67
N TYR A 7 25.71 37.22 -10.10
CA TYR A 7 26.19 35.93 -9.58
C TYR A 7 25.42 35.48 -8.33
N PHE A 8 25.07 36.41 -7.44
CA PHE A 8 24.22 36.11 -6.29
C PHE A 8 22.86 35.55 -6.72
N PHE A 9 22.22 36.16 -7.72
CA PHE A 9 20.93 35.68 -8.24
C PHE A 9 21.01 34.27 -8.84
N VAL A 10 22.10 33.98 -9.57
CA VAL A 10 22.34 32.64 -10.14
C VAL A 10 22.52 31.60 -9.03
N ILE A 11 23.30 31.90 -7.99
CA ILE A 11 23.52 31.00 -6.86
C ILE A 11 22.20 30.72 -6.12
N VAL A 12 21.41 31.77 -5.84
CA VAL A 12 20.10 31.64 -5.20
C VAL A 12 19.15 30.80 -6.05
N SER A 13 19.11 31.03 -7.36
CA SER A 13 18.26 30.27 -8.28
C SER A 13 18.62 28.77 -8.27
N VAL A 14 19.90 28.44 -8.32
CA VAL A 14 20.37 27.05 -8.23
C VAL A 14 20.03 26.43 -6.88
N ALA A 15 20.22 27.16 -5.78
CA ALA A 15 19.85 26.69 -4.44
C ALA A 15 18.34 26.43 -4.33
N CYS A 16 17.49 27.31 -4.86
CA CYS A 16 16.04 27.11 -4.90
C CYS A 16 15.66 25.85 -5.68
N ILE A 17 16.29 25.60 -6.83
CA ILE A 17 16.04 24.39 -7.64
C ILE A 17 16.41 23.13 -6.87
N ILE A 18 17.57 23.11 -6.21
CA ILE A 18 18.03 21.95 -5.42
C ILE A 18 17.08 21.67 -4.25
N LEU A 19 16.67 22.72 -3.53
CA LEU A 19 15.74 22.59 -2.40
C LEU A 19 14.38 22.09 -2.87
N ALA A 20 13.84 22.64 -3.97
CA ALA A 20 12.58 22.19 -4.55
C ALA A 20 12.66 20.72 -4.93
N ALA A 21 13.67 20.32 -5.73
CA ALA A 21 13.86 18.93 -6.14
C ALA A 21 13.96 17.97 -4.95
N SER A 22 14.65 18.40 -3.88
CA SER A 22 14.79 17.59 -2.65
C SER A 22 13.46 17.38 -1.94
N ILE A 23 12.64 18.42 -1.78
CA ILE A 23 11.31 18.31 -1.14
C ILE A 23 10.39 17.40 -1.94
N PHE A 24 10.36 17.55 -3.27
CA PHE A 24 9.58 16.69 -4.15
C PHE A 24 10.04 15.23 -4.07
N GLY A 25 11.35 14.99 -4.09
CA GLY A 25 11.92 13.65 -3.97
C GLY A 25 11.61 12.98 -2.63
N LEU A 26 11.71 13.72 -1.52
CA LEU A 26 11.37 13.21 -0.19
C LEU A 26 9.91 12.80 -0.08
N ASN A 27 8.99 13.63 -0.61
CA ASN A 27 7.57 13.33 -0.60
C ASN A 27 7.23 12.08 -1.45
N GLN A 28 7.84 11.95 -2.62
CA GLN A 28 7.66 10.78 -3.48
C GLN A 28 8.19 9.51 -2.79
N ASN A 29 9.40 9.58 -2.21
CA ASN A 29 10.01 8.45 -1.53
C ASN A 29 9.18 7.99 -0.31
N ASN A 30 8.64 8.94 0.47
CA ASN A 30 7.76 8.62 1.60
C ASN A 30 6.49 7.92 1.13
N ASN A 31 5.82 8.43 0.09
CA ASN A 31 4.60 7.81 -0.43
C ASN A 31 4.85 6.38 -0.95
N THR A 32 5.92 6.19 -1.71
CA THR A 32 6.31 4.86 -2.21
C THR A 32 6.66 3.91 -1.06
N ARG A 33 7.38 4.40 -0.04
CA ARG A 33 7.74 3.61 1.13
C ARG A 33 6.51 3.18 1.93
N THR A 34 5.58 4.08 2.23
CA THR A 34 4.35 3.77 2.96
C THR A 34 3.55 2.68 2.26
N ILE A 35 3.36 2.79 0.95
CA ILE A 35 2.64 1.76 0.19
C ILE A 35 3.37 0.43 0.17
N THR A 36 4.69 0.45 0.01
CA THR A 36 5.50 -0.77 0.04
C THR A 36 5.45 -1.45 1.40
N GLU A 37 5.42 -0.68 2.48
CA GLU A 37 5.28 -1.17 3.85
C GLU A 37 3.91 -1.84 4.05
N VAL A 38 2.81 -1.20 3.62
CA VAL A 38 1.47 -1.79 3.68
C VAL A 38 1.39 -3.09 2.87
N LYS A 39 1.96 -3.09 1.65
CA LYS A 39 2.02 -4.28 0.79
C LYS A 39 2.78 -5.43 1.48
N SER A 40 3.92 -5.12 2.09
CA SER A 40 4.73 -6.08 2.83
C SER A 40 3.96 -6.63 4.04
N LEU A 41 3.34 -5.75 4.84
CA LEU A 41 2.53 -6.13 5.99
C LEU A 41 1.37 -7.06 5.61
N LEU A 42 0.61 -6.71 4.56
CA LEU A 42 -0.45 -7.58 4.03
C LEU A 42 0.09 -8.95 3.63
N SER A 43 1.24 -9.00 2.94
CA SER A 43 1.83 -10.26 2.51
C SER A 43 2.30 -11.12 3.69
N THR A 44 2.99 -10.51 4.67
CA THR A 44 3.51 -11.23 5.84
C THR A 44 2.39 -11.72 6.75
N MET A 45 1.39 -10.88 7.01
CA MET A 45 0.22 -11.26 7.80
C MET A 45 -0.58 -12.36 7.10
N ALA A 46 -0.69 -12.32 5.78
CA ALA A 46 -1.44 -13.35 5.05
C ALA A 46 -0.77 -14.71 5.18
N VAL A 47 0.56 -14.78 5.07
CA VAL A 47 1.30 -16.02 5.29
C VAL A 47 1.12 -16.52 6.73
N GLY A 48 1.17 -15.62 7.72
CA GLY A 48 0.94 -15.96 9.13
C GLY A 48 -0.47 -16.52 9.38
N GLN A 49 -1.50 -15.79 8.93
CA GLN A 49 -2.89 -16.19 9.09
C GLN A 49 -3.21 -17.46 8.31
N LEU A 50 -2.78 -17.61 7.04
CA LEU A 50 -2.97 -18.84 6.27
C LEU A 50 -2.34 -20.06 6.96
N ARG A 51 -1.18 -19.89 7.60
CA ARG A 51 -0.54 -20.96 8.39
C ARG A 51 -1.36 -21.33 9.63
N ASP A 52 -1.97 -20.34 10.30
CA ASP A 52 -2.80 -20.58 11.48
C ASP A 52 -4.18 -21.16 11.09
N SER A 53 -4.75 -20.74 9.96
CA SER A 53 -5.99 -21.27 9.36
C SER A 53 -5.83 -22.69 8.81
N GLN A 54 -4.62 -23.19 8.52
CA GLN A 54 -4.45 -24.62 8.24
C GLN A 54 -4.87 -25.51 9.41
N LYS A 55 -4.95 -24.97 10.64
CA LYS A 55 -5.41 -25.68 11.83
C LYS A 55 -6.91 -25.53 12.11
N ILE A 56 -7.57 -24.53 11.51
CA ILE A 56 -8.98 -24.19 11.75
C ILE A 56 -9.59 -23.83 10.39
N GLU A 57 -10.56 -24.61 9.92
CA GLU A 57 -11.28 -24.37 8.65
C GLU A 57 -12.02 -23.03 8.73
N GLN A 58 -11.35 -21.94 8.34
CA GLN A 58 -11.79 -20.56 8.53
C GLN A 58 -12.33 -20.01 7.20
N ASP A 59 -13.44 -19.27 7.25
CA ASP A 59 -14.04 -18.67 6.04
C ASP A 59 -13.02 -17.69 5.41
N PRO A 60 -12.72 -17.80 4.10
CA PRO A 60 -11.89 -16.85 3.35
C PRO A 60 -12.23 -15.38 3.62
N LYS A 61 -13.50 -15.08 3.87
CA LYS A 61 -13.97 -13.72 4.18
C LYS A 61 -13.49 -13.24 5.55
N GLU A 62 -13.52 -14.10 6.56
CA GLU A 62 -13.02 -13.78 7.90
C GLU A 62 -11.50 -13.59 7.90
N LEU A 63 -10.77 -14.41 7.15
CA LEU A 63 -9.32 -14.27 6.99
C LEU A 63 -8.97 -12.89 6.42
N VAL A 64 -9.63 -12.49 5.33
CA VAL A 64 -9.41 -11.16 4.73
C VAL A 64 -9.80 -10.03 5.69
N ALA A 65 -10.91 -10.16 6.42
CA ALA A 65 -11.31 -9.16 7.41
C ALA A 65 -10.30 -8.99 8.55
N ASN A 66 -9.75 -10.10 9.05
CA ASN A 66 -8.71 -10.10 10.08
C ASN A 66 -7.42 -9.48 9.56
N LEU A 67 -6.99 -9.85 8.35
CA LEU A 67 -5.82 -9.30 7.68
C LEU A 67 -5.91 -7.78 7.52
N VAL A 68 -7.02 -7.29 6.96
CA VAL A 68 -7.26 -5.85 6.78
C VAL A 68 -7.30 -5.14 8.13
N SER A 69 -7.97 -5.73 9.13
CA SER A 69 -8.03 -5.14 10.49
C SER A 69 -6.66 -5.01 11.13
N GLU A 70 -5.78 -5.99 10.95
CA GLU A 70 -4.43 -5.98 11.50
C GLU A 70 -3.54 -4.92 10.82
N VAL A 71 -3.65 -4.80 9.50
CA VAL A 71 -2.99 -3.72 8.75
C VAL A 71 -3.49 -2.35 9.18
N ILE A 72 -4.80 -2.17 9.37
CA ILE A 72 -5.37 -0.92 9.89
C ILE A 72 -4.82 -0.59 11.28
N LYS A 73 -4.72 -1.58 12.17
CA LYS A 73 -4.15 -1.39 13.52
C LYS A 73 -2.71 -0.90 13.48
N VAL A 74 -1.89 -1.48 12.59
CA VAL A 74 -0.49 -1.04 12.41
C VAL A 74 -0.46 0.38 11.84
N GLN A 75 -1.20 0.64 10.77
CA GLN A 75 -1.16 1.92 10.05
C GLN A 75 -1.80 3.09 10.81
N LYS A 76 -2.74 2.82 11.73
CA LYS A 76 -3.37 3.85 12.59
C LYS A 76 -2.31 4.69 13.33
N ASN A 77 -1.17 4.12 13.65
CA ASN A 77 -0.10 4.80 14.39
C ASN A 77 0.81 5.68 13.49
N HIS A 78 0.67 5.59 12.16
CA HIS A 78 1.54 6.28 11.19
C HIS A 78 0.91 7.54 10.59
N GLY A 79 -0.33 7.88 10.96
CA GLY A 79 -1.00 9.14 10.56
C GLY A 79 -1.33 9.26 9.07
N ASN A 80 -1.16 8.20 8.28
CA ASN A 80 -1.48 8.17 6.85
C ASN A 80 -2.94 7.76 6.64
N ASP A 81 -3.66 8.47 5.77
CA ASP A 81 -4.99 8.05 5.32
C ASP A 81 -4.83 6.99 4.22
N ILE A 82 -5.26 5.76 4.49
CA ILE A 82 -5.07 4.61 3.61
C ILE A 82 -6.43 3.97 3.35
N ARG A 83 -6.77 3.85 2.07
CA ARG A 83 -7.95 3.10 1.62
C ARG A 83 -7.51 1.73 1.09
N ILE A 84 -8.05 0.67 1.68
CA ILE A 84 -7.84 -0.70 1.22
C ILE A 84 -9.16 -1.21 0.64
N SER A 85 -9.17 -1.48 -0.67
CA SER A 85 -10.28 -2.15 -1.36
C SER A 85 -9.84 -3.55 -1.75
N TYR A 86 -10.79 -4.49 -1.86
CA TYR A 86 -10.46 -5.85 -2.27
C TYR A 86 -11.58 -6.50 -3.09
N VAL A 87 -11.20 -7.51 -3.88
CA VAL A 87 -12.12 -8.38 -4.63
C VAL A 87 -11.66 -9.83 -4.53
N PHE A 88 -12.59 -10.74 -4.26
CA PHE A 88 -12.32 -12.18 -4.29
C PHE A 88 -12.37 -12.70 -5.72
N LEU A 89 -11.43 -13.57 -6.06
CA LEU A 89 -11.28 -14.14 -7.40
C LEU A 89 -11.38 -15.67 -7.33
N ASN A 90 -12.08 -16.25 -8.30
CA ASN A 90 -12.12 -17.69 -8.51
C ASN A 90 -10.91 -18.20 -9.31
N HIS A 91 -10.87 -19.51 -9.57
CA HIS A 91 -9.83 -20.14 -10.38
C HIS A 91 -9.65 -19.52 -11.78
N ALA A 92 -10.74 -19.05 -12.38
CA ALA A 92 -10.73 -18.39 -13.68
C ALA A 92 -10.42 -16.87 -13.59
N GLU A 93 -9.94 -16.41 -12.43
CA GLU A 93 -9.59 -15.02 -12.13
C GLU A 93 -10.77 -14.03 -12.26
N LYS A 94 -11.99 -14.55 -12.15
CA LYS A 94 -13.20 -13.71 -12.18
C LYS A 94 -13.63 -13.34 -10.77
N PRO A 95 -14.12 -12.10 -10.56
CA PRO A 95 -14.76 -11.71 -9.31
C PRO A 95 -15.85 -12.70 -8.92
N THR A 96 -15.82 -13.18 -7.68
CA THR A 96 -16.84 -14.09 -7.14
C THR A 96 -17.16 -13.73 -5.69
N GLU A 97 -18.38 -13.99 -5.25
CA GLU A 97 -18.79 -13.85 -3.85
C GLU A 97 -19.08 -15.20 -3.17
N LYS A 98 -19.05 -16.28 -3.97
CA LYS A 98 -19.35 -17.63 -3.54
C LYS A 98 -18.15 -18.21 -2.81
N SER A 99 -18.28 -18.39 -1.48
CA SER A 99 -17.15 -18.74 -0.61
C SER A 99 -16.38 -20.00 -1.05
N HIS A 100 -17.07 -21.02 -1.57
CA HIS A 100 -16.46 -22.27 -2.06
C HIS A 100 -15.71 -22.14 -3.41
N GLU A 101 -15.90 -21.05 -4.15
CA GLU A 101 -15.18 -20.78 -5.40
C GLU A 101 -14.01 -19.81 -5.19
N ILE A 102 -13.83 -19.26 -3.98
CA ILE A 102 -12.77 -18.28 -3.69
C ILE A 102 -11.42 -18.97 -3.65
N GLU A 103 -10.52 -18.59 -4.55
CA GLU A 103 -9.14 -19.11 -4.56
C GLU A 103 -8.10 -18.04 -4.23
N SER A 104 -8.39 -16.77 -4.51
CA SER A 104 -7.50 -15.67 -4.22
C SER A 104 -8.27 -14.39 -3.94
N VAL A 105 -7.59 -13.40 -3.38
CA VAL A 105 -8.09 -12.04 -3.18
C VAL A 105 -7.09 -11.05 -3.77
N GLN A 106 -7.62 -10.06 -4.49
CA GLN A 106 -6.84 -8.95 -5.03
C GLN A 106 -7.13 -7.71 -4.19
N PHE A 107 -6.09 -7.16 -3.57
CA PHE A 107 -6.14 -5.91 -2.82
C PHE A 107 -5.69 -4.75 -3.71
N LYS A 108 -6.38 -3.62 -3.56
CA LYS A 108 -5.98 -2.29 -4.02
C LYS A 108 -5.76 -1.41 -2.79
N ILE A 109 -4.55 -0.91 -2.63
CA ILE A 109 -4.12 -0.07 -1.51
C ILE A 109 -3.88 1.32 -2.07
N GLU A 110 -4.57 2.32 -1.54
CA GLU A 110 -4.44 3.71 -1.95
C GLU A 110 -4.04 4.55 -0.73
N GLN A 111 -3.07 5.44 -0.90
CA GLN A 111 -2.77 6.49 0.08
C GLN A 111 -3.48 7.78 -0.36
N LEU A 112 -4.26 8.36 0.54
CA LEU A 112 -5.03 9.56 0.27
C LEU A 112 -4.31 10.82 0.79
N ASN A 113 -4.56 11.97 0.15
CA ASN A 113 -4.23 13.28 0.72
C ASN A 113 -5.36 13.79 1.64
N GLU A 114 -5.16 14.98 2.21
CA GLU A 114 -6.16 15.65 3.06
C GLU A 114 -7.50 15.89 2.32
N ASP A 115 -7.47 16.03 0.99
CA ASP A 115 -8.63 16.22 0.11
C ASP A 115 -9.29 14.89 -0.33
N LYS A 116 -8.83 13.74 0.19
CA LYS A 116 -9.26 12.37 -0.17
C LYS A 116 -8.95 11.94 -1.61
N GLU A 117 -8.04 12.63 -2.28
CA GLU A 117 -7.50 12.24 -3.58
C GLU A 117 -6.37 11.23 -3.44
N VAL A 118 -6.22 10.36 -4.43
CA VAL A 118 -5.20 9.30 -4.45
C VAL A 118 -3.83 9.90 -4.75
N ARG A 119 -2.91 9.86 -3.78
CA ARG A 119 -1.50 10.28 -3.98
C ARG A 119 -0.66 9.17 -4.58
N SER A 120 -0.94 7.93 -4.17
CA SER A 120 -0.21 6.75 -4.59
C SER A 120 -1.10 5.53 -4.43
N GLN A 121 -0.85 4.50 -5.23
CA GLN A 121 -1.59 3.24 -5.16
C GLN A 121 -0.67 2.05 -5.42
N ALA A 122 -1.02 0.89 -4.86
CA ALA A 122 -0.46 -0.40 -5.25
C ALA A 122 -1.52 -1.49 -5.22
N GLU A 123 -1.22 -2.56 -5.94
CA GLU A 123 -2.03 -3.75 -5.99
C GLU A 123 -1.25 -4.94 -5.43
N GLN A 124 -1.94 -5.81 -4.69
CA GLN A 124 -1.37 -7.01 -4.10
C GLN A 124 -2.37 -8.16 -4.21
N ARG A 125 -1.95 -9.25 -4.88
CA ARG A 125 -2.73 -10.48 -4.93
C ARG A 125 -2.28 -11.43 -3.83
N LEU A 126 -3.23 -12.06 -3.18
CA LEU A 126 -3.01 -13.09 -2.17
C LEU A 126 -3.80 -14.34 -2.55
N SER A 127 -3.07 -15.43 -2.79
CA SER A 127 -3.68 -16.74 -2.98
C SER A 127 -4.16 -17.26 -1.63
N LEU A 128 -5.42 -17.67 -1.57
CA LEU A 128 -6.09 -18.21 -0.39
C LEU A 128 -6.13 -19.74 -0.43
N ASN A 129 -6.00 -20.32 -1.63
CA ASN A 129 -5.81 -21.75 -1.79
C ASN A 129 -4.50 -22.17 -1.10
N LYS A 130 -4.61 -23.22 -0.27
CA LYS A 130 -3.53 -23.92 0.42
C LYS A 130 -2.23 -23.86 -0.39
N VAL A 131 -1.13 -23.52 0.29
CA VAL A 131 0.20 -23.97 -0.12
C VAL A 131 0.10 -25.48 -0.32
N SER A 132 -0.09 -25.91 -1.56
CA SER A 132 -0.17 -27.32 -1.92
C SER A 132 1.25 -27.83 -1.97
N ASN A 133 1.67 -28.44 -0.84
CA ASN A 133 2.91 -29.21 -0.62
C ASN A 133 4.23 -28.55 -1.04
#